data_AF-A0A4R8GR90-F1
#
_entry.id   AF-A0A4R8GR90-F1
#
_cell.length_a   1.000
_cell.length_b   1.000
_cell.length_c   1.000
_cell.angle_alpha   90.00
_cell.angle_beta   90.00
_cell.angle_gamma   90.00
#
_symmetry.space_group_name_H-M   'P 1'
#
loop_
_entity.id
_entity.type
_entity.pdbx_description
1 polymer ?
#
loop_
_entity_poly.entity_id
_entity_poly.type
_entity_poly.pdbx_seq_one_letter_code
_entity_poly.pdbx_strand_id
1 'polypeptide(L)'
;MEVSDLQSKVYNFVKENNLETKIESRLLDLVSEVGELSKEVLKGSNYGKEKFENTDEWINEFGDVLFSLICVANKTEINLEVALDKALNKYGKRFNEKGNISSVK
;
A
#
# COMPACT_ATOMS: atom_id res chain seq x y z
N MET A 1 -9.51 12.05 8.84
CA MET A 1 -9.58 11.83 7.39
C MET A 1 -9.93 10.37 7.22
N GLU A 2 -11.09 10.11 6.65
CA GLU A 2 -11.55 8.77 6.33
C GLU A 2 -10.77 8.21 5.14
N VAL A 3 -10.81 6.91 4.89
CA VAL A 3 -10.12 6.34 3.72
C VAL A 3 -10.83 6.78 2.44
N SER A 4 -12.15 6.98 2.51
CA SER A 4 -12.94 7.63 1.48
C SER A 4 -12.35 9.00 1.06
N ASP A 5 -12.00 9.85 2.03
CA ASP A 5 -11.36 11.15 1.78
C ASP A 5 -10.02 11.00 1.04
N LEU A 6 -9.21 10.00 1.41
CA LEU A 6 -7.94 9.71 0.75
C LEU A 6 -8.15 9.26 -0.70
N GLN A 7 -9.11 8.36 -0.94
CA GLN A 7 -9.48 7.91 -2.29
C GLN A 7 -9.93 9.09 -3.16
N SER A 8 -10.75 9.99 -2.62
CA SER A 8 -11.19 11.21 -3.31
C SER A 8 -10.05 12.19 -3.59
N LYS A 9 -9.15 12.40 -2.62
CA LYS A 9 -7.98 13.28 -2.77
C LYS A 9 -7.07 12.80 -3.91
N VAL A 10 -6.75 11.51 -3.95
CA VAL A 10 -5.91 10.93 -5.01
C VAL A 10 -6.63 10.96 -6.36
N TYR A 11 -7.92 10.64 -6.40
CA TYR A 11 -8.71 10.70 -7.63
C TYR A 11 -8.68 12.11 -8.23
N ASN A 12 -8.93 13.14 -7.43
CA ASN A 12 -8.92 14.53 -7.89
C ASN A 12 -7.52 14.93 -8.38
N PHE A 13 -6.47 14.60 -7.62
CA PHE A 13 -5.10 14.87 -8.04
C PHE A 13 -4.74 14.23 -9.38
N VAL A 14 -5.08 12.95 -9.58
CA VAL A 14 -4.83 12.23 -10.85
C VAL A 14 -5.56 12.91 -12.01
N LYS A 15 -6.83 13.27 -11.80
CA LYS A 15 -7.69 13.89 -12.82
C LYS A 15 -7.24 15.30 -13.18
N GLU A 16 -6.95 16.14 -12.19
CA GLU A 16 -6.52 17.53 -12.39
C GLU A 16 -5.17 17.61 -13.13
N ASN A 17 -4.30 16.62 -12.95
CA ASN A 17 -2.98 16.57 -13.57
C ASN A 17 -2.91 15.68 -14.82
N ASN A 18 -4.04 15.14 -15.31
CA ASN A 18 -4.12 14.24 -16.47
C ASN A 18 -3.19 13.01 -16.37
N LEU A 19 -3.13 12.40 -15.18
CA LEU A 19 -2.28 11.25 -14.89
C LEU A 19 -3.02 9.90 -15.06
N GLU A 20 -4.17 9.89 -15.72
CA GLU A 20 -4.89 8.64 -15.97
C GLU A 20 -4.08 7.70 -16.87
N THR A 21 -4.01 6.43 -16.45
CA THR A 21 -3.36 5.37 -17.22
C THR A 21 -4.14 4.06 -17.09
N LYS A 22 -3.67 3.02 -17.77
CA LYS A 22 -4.29 1.69 -17.77
C LYS A 22 -3.99 0.96 -16.46
N ILE A 23 -4.79 -0.06 -16.16
CA ILE A 23 -4.67 -0.82 -14.91
C ILE A 23 -3.35 -1.59 -14.83
N GLU A 24 -2.85 -2.08 -15.98
CA GLU A 24 -1.57 -2.78 -16.06
C GLU A 24 -0.41 -1.86 -15.64
N SER A 25 -0.43 -0.60 -16.10
CA SER A 25 0.54 0.40 -15.68
C SER A 25 0.43 0.70 -14.19
N ARG A 26 -0.78 0.94 -13.66
CA ARG A 26 -0.97 1.21 -12.22
C ARG A 26 -0.51 0.05 -11.34
N LEU A 27 -0.71 -1.18 -11.76
CA LEU A 27 -0.25 -2.35 -11.02
C LEU A 27 1.29 -2.48 -11.07
N LEU A 28 1.91 -2.20 -12.22
CA LEU A 28 3.37 -2.16 -12.35
C LEU A 28 3.98 -1.06 -11.50
N ASP A 29 3.38 0.13 -11.47
CA ASP A 29 3.79 1.25 -10.61
C ASP A 29 3.75 0.79 -9.13
N LEU A 30 2.63 0.22 -8.67
CA LEU A 30 2.51 -0.31 -7.31
C LEU A 30 3.60 -1.32 -6.95
N VAL A 31 3.94 -2.23 -7.88
CA VAL A 31 5.02 -3.20 -7.65
C VAL A 31 6.37 -2.52 -7.59
N SER A 32 6.60 -1.49 -8.41
CA SER A 32 7.82 -0.67 -8.37
C SER A 32 7.98 0.02 -7.01
N GLU A 33 6.95 0.73 -6.53
CA GLU A 33 7.01 1.46 -5.26
C GLU A 33 7.25 0.52 -4.07
N VAL A 34 6.67 -0.69 -4.09
CA VAL A 34 6.95 -1.68 -3.04
C VAL A 34 8.41 -2.16 -3.10
N GLY A 35 9.00 -2.22 -4.29
CA GLY A 35 10.42 -2.51 -4.47
C GLY A 35 11.33 -1.40 -3.94
N GLU A 36 10.96 -0.15 -4.17
CA GLU A 36 11.68 1.03 -3.66
C GLU A 36 11.59 1.12 -2.13
N LEU A 37 10.39 0.96 -1.57
CA LEU A 37 10.19 0.80 -0.12
C LEU A 37 11.06 -0.34 0.45
N SER A 38 11.12 -1.49 -0.21
CA SER A 38 11.96 -2.62 0.23
C SER A 38 13.45 -2.27 0.24
N LYS A 39 13.91 -1.44 -0.69
CA LYS A 39 15.30 -0.97 -0.76
C LYS A 39 15.64 -0.03 0.39
N GLU A 40 14.69 0.77 0.85
CA GLU A 40 14.91 1.66 2.00
C GLU A 40 15.12 0.89 3.32
N VAL A 41 14.58 -0.32 3.48
CA VAL A 41 14.95 -1.19 4.61
C VAL A 41 16.43 -1.53 4.59
N LEU A 42 16.98 -1.82 3.40
CA LEU A 42 18.41 -2.08 3.24
C LEU A 42 19.23 -0.83 3.54
N LYS A 43 18.83 0.33 3.02
CA LYS A 43 19.56 1.58 3.28
C LYS A 43 19.52 1.97 4.77
N GLY A 44 18.34 1.96 5.38
CA GLY A 44 18.13 2.31 6.80
C GLY A 44 18.74 1.31 7.80
N SER A 45 19.22 0.16 7.34
CA SER A 45 19.96 -0.81 8.15
C SER A 45 21.46 -0.90 7.79
N ASN A 46 21.98 0.01 6.97
CA ASN A 46 23.33 -0.07 6.40
C ASN A 46 23.60 -1.45 5.77
N TYR A 47 22.67 -1.90 4.94
CA TYR A 47 22.65 -3.21 4.30
C TYR A 47 22.74 -4.36 5.32
N GLY A 48 21.99 -4.26 6.41
CA GLY A 48 21.92 -5.26 7.49
C GLY A 48 23.10 -5.25 8.47
N LYS A 49 24.02 -4.29 8.37
CA LYS A 49 25.13 -4.13 9.33
C LYS A 49 24.67 -3.52 10.64
N GLU A 50 23.58 -2.76 10.60
CA GLU A 50 23.02 -2.03 11.72
C GLU A 50 21.54 -2.36 11.90
N LYS A 51 20.99 -1.99 13.06
CA LYS A 51 19.54 -2.07 13.27
C LYS A 51 18.86 -1.06 12.33
N PHE A 52 17.73 -1.46 11.75
CA PHE A 52 16.94 -0.56 10.93
C PHE A 52 16.49 0.68 11.73
N GLU A 53 16.71 1.84 11.13
CA GLU A 53 16.16 3.13 11.56
C GLU A 53 15.32 3.74 10.44
N ASN A 54 14.21 4.39 10.82
CA ASN A 54 13.38 5.11 9.85
C ASN A 54 14.16 6.29 9.29
N THR A 55 14.17 6.41 7.96
CA THR A 55 14.70 7.56 7.23
C THR A 55 13.54 8.43 6.72
N ASP A 56 13.82 9.67 6.31
CA ASP A 56 12.81 10.49 5.62
C ASP A 56 12.36 9.81 4.32
N GLU A 57 13.29 9.14 3.63
CA GLU A 57 12.99 8.42 2.39
C GLU A 57 12.07 7.23 2.63
N TRP A 58 12.26 6.48 3.72
CA TRP A 58 11.33 5.42 4.12
C TRP A 58 9.89 5.93 4.28
N ILE A 59 9.70 7.17 4.76
CA ILE A 59 8.39 7.81 4.87
C ILE A 59 7.86 8.19 3.48
N ASN A 60 8.71 8.73 2.60
CA ASN A 60 8.34 9.10 1.23
C ASN A 60 7.83 7.89 0.45
N GLU A 61 8.57 6.79 0.47
CA GLU A 61 8.22 5.54 -0.24
C GLU A 61 6.90 4.93 0.27
N PHE A 62 6.58 5.09 1.55
CA PHE A 62 5.27 4.71 2.06
C PHE A 62 4.14 5.54 1.44
N GLY A 63 4.40 6.82 1.20
CA GLY A 63 3.50 7.72 0.49
C GLY A 63 3.27 7.26 -0.95
N ASP A 64 4.33 6.88 -1.65
CA ASP A 64 4.27 6.44 -3.04
C ASP A 64 3.55 5.09 -3.17
N VAL A 65 3.83 4.13 -2.28
CA VAL A 65 3.08 2.87 -2.20
C VAL A 65 1.59 3.11 -1.94
N LEU A 66 1.26 4.01 -1.00
CA LEU A 66 -0.14 4.33 -0.68
C LEU A 66 -0.84 4.98 -1.87
N PHE A 67 -0.17 5.93 -2.54
CA PHE A 67 -0.70 6.61 -3.72
C PHE A 67 -0.98 5.61 -4.84
N SER A 68 -0.03 4.72 -5.14
CA SER A 68 -0.15 3.72 -6.19
C SER A 68 -1.24 2.69 -5.87
N LEU A 69 -1.36 2.25 -4.62
CA LEU A 69 -2.45 1.36 -4.18
C LEU A 69 -3.82 2.02 -4.36
N ILE A 70 -3.97 3.29 -3.96
CA ILE A 70 -5.22 4.03 -4.12
C ILE A 70 -5.54 4.22 -5.61
N CYS A 71 -4.55 4.49 -6.46
CA CYS A 71 -4.75 4.58 -7.91
C CYS A 71 -5.30 3.27 -8.49
N VAL A 72 -4.77 2.12 -8.08
CA VAL A 72 -5.29 0.80 -8.47
C VAL A 72 -6.73 0.61 -8.00
N ALA A 73 -7.02 0.92 -6.73
CA ALA A 73 -8.35 0.77 -6.15
C ALA A 73 -9.38 1.67 -6.86
N ASN A 74 -9.05 2.94 -7.08
CA ASN A 74 -9.92 3.88 -7.80
C ASN A 74 -10.16 3.45 -9.25
N LYS A 75 -9.12 2.97 -9.96
CA LYS A 75 -9.24 2.50 -11.35
C LYS A 75 -10.11 1.24 -11.50
N THR A 76 -10.24 0.46 -10.43
CA THR A 76 -11.02 -0.79 -10.37
C THR A 76 -12.32 -0.65 -9.58
N GLU A 77 -12.67 0.57 -9.18
CA GLU A 77 -13.89 0.89 -8.42
C GLU A 77 -14.00 0.13 -7.08
N ILE A 78 -12.86 -0.17 -6.46
CA ILE A 78 -12.78 -0.81 -5.14
C ILE A 78 -12.88 0.25 -4.04
N ASN A 79 -13.83 0.05 -3.12
CA ASN A 79 -13.86 0.75 -1.84
C ASN A 79 -12.84 0.12 -0.88
N LEU A 80 -11.82 0.90 -0.48
CA LEU A 80 -10.72 0.41 0.35
C LEU A 80 -11.13 0.13 1.81
N GLU A 81 -12.12 0.84 2.36
CA GLU A 81 -12.64 0.58 3.71
C GLU A 81 -13.28 -0.80 3.78
N VAL A 82 -14.18 -1.08 2.83
CA VAL A 82 -14.84 -2.38 2.72
C VAL A 82 -13.81 -3.50 2.45
N ALA A 83 -12.80 -3.24 1.64
CA ALA A 83 -11.72 -4.20 1.37
C ALA A 83 -10.89 -4.50 2.64
N LEU A 84 -10.54 -3.47 3.40
CA LEU A 84 -9.79 -3.59 4.66
C LEU A 84 -10.61 -4.33 5.71
N ASP A 85 -11.88 -3.97 5.91
CA ASP A 85 -12.78 -4.64 6.86
C ASP A 85 -12.89 -6.13 6.56
N LYS A 86 -13.04 -6.51 5.29
CA LYS A 86 -13.05 -7.91 4.87
C LYS A 86 -11.74 -8.62 5.21
N ALA A 87 -10.59 -7.96 5.00
CA ALA A 87 -9.28 -8.51 5.32
C ALA A 87 -9.10 -8.71 6.83
N LEU A 88 -9.43 -7.70 7.64
CA LEU A 88 -9.34 -7.75 9.10
C LEU A 88 -10.23 -8.83 9.69
N ASN A 89 -11.49 -8.92 9.26
CA ASN A 89 -12.40 -9.99 9.69
C ASN A 89 -11.86 -11.39 9.36
N LYS A 90 -11.27 -11.55 8.17
CA LYS A 90 -10.64 -12.82 7.75
C LYS A 90 -9.43 -13.17 8.62
N TYR A 91 -8.56 -12.21 8.93
CA TYR A 91 -7.40 -12.46 9.78
C TYR A 91 -7.78 -12.71 11.24
N GLY A 92 -8.76 -11.97 11.77
CA GLY A 92 -9.29 -12.18 13.12
C GLY A 92 -9.87 -13.59 13.32
N LYS A 93 -10.67 -14.07 12.35
CA LYS A 93 -11.19 -15.45 12.39
C LYS A 93 -10.07 -16.49 12.41
N ARG A 94 -9.07 -16.35 11.52
CA ARG A 94 -7.92 -17.28 11.47
C ARG A 94 -7.14 -17.30 12.77
N PHE A 95 -6.90 -16.13 13.36
CA PHE A 95 -6.21 -16.03 14.62
C PHE A 95 -6.97 -16.74 15.75
N ASN A 96 -8.29 -16.54 15.84
CA ASN A 96 -9.11 -17.21 16.84
C ASN A 96 -9.16 -18.74 16.66
N GLU A 97 -9.12 -19.23 15.42
CA GLU A 97 -9.16 -20.66 15.10
C GLU A 97 -7.80 -21.37 15.28
N LYS A 98 -6.69 -20.70 14.94
CA LYS A 98 -5.36 -21.33 14.80
C LYS A 98 -4.28 -20.76 15.73
N GLY A 99 -4.56 -19.65 16.42
CA GLY A 99 -3.55 -18.86 17.14
C GLY A 99 -2.59 -18.07 16.22
N ASN A 100 -2.84 -18.02 14.91
CA ASN A 100 -2.03 -17.25 13.95
C ASN A 100 -2.85 -16.79 12.72
N ILE A 101 -2.38 -15.75 12.01
CA ILE A 101 -3.08 -15.15 10.86
C ILE A 101 -2.77 -15.82 9.50
N SER A 102 -1.87 -16.80 9.49
CA SER A 102 -1.33 -17.38 8.27
C SER A 102 -2.43 -18.03 7.42
N SER A 103 -2.30 -17.91 6.11
CA SER A 103 -3.15 -18.63 5.16
C SER A 103 -2.80 -20.11 5.04
N VAL A 104 -1.61 -20.51 5.52
CA VAL A 104 -1.13 -21.89 5.41
C VAL A 104 -2.05 -22.79 6.24
N LYS A 105 -2.56 -23.83 5.59
CA LYS A 105 -3.36 -24.88 6.23
C LYS A 105 -2.48 -25.77 7.07
#